data_AF-A0A914YXB3-F1
#
_entry.id   AF-A0A914YXB3-F1
#
_cell.length_a   1.000
_cell.length_b   1.000
_cell.length_c   1.000
_cell.angle_alpha   90.00
_cell.angle_beta   90.00
_cell.angle_gamma   90.00
#
_symmetry.space_group_name_H-M   'P 1'
#
loop_
_entity.id
_entity.type
_entity.pdbx_description
1 polymer ?
#
loop_
_entity_poly.entity_id
_entity_poly.type
_entity_poly.pdbx_seq_one_letter_code
_entity_poly.pdbx_strand_id
1 'polypeptide(L)' 'MSIANQALSIYAVNEGYLDDVPVNKLLAFEEGLHAHFANTQGELISKVNATGGWDNDIEGAFKKGIAEFKTTGSW' A
#
# COMPACT_ATOMS: atom_id res chain seq x y z
N MET A 1 -7.39 -9.56 6.58
CA MET A 1 -6.20 -8.86 6.06
C MET A 1 -5.38 -9.86 5.26
N SER A 2 -5.08 -9.57 4.00
CA SER A 2 -4.31 -10.47 3.11
C SER A 2 -2.80 -10.29 3.31
N ILE A 3 -1.97 -11.20 2.80
CA ILE A 3 -0.50 -11.08 2.86
C ILE A 3 -0.05 -9.79 2.14
N ALA A 4 -0.65 -9.51 0.98
CA ALA A 4 -0.35 -8.31 0.20
C ALA A 4 -0.72 -7.02 0.96
N ASN A 5 -1.86 -7.00 1.67
CA ASN A 5 -2.26 -5.84 2.47
C ASN A 5 -1.29 -5.62 3.64
N GLN A 6 -0.85 -6.69 4.31
CA GLN A 6 0.14 -6.59 5.38
C GLN A 6 1.49 -6.10 4.85
N ALA A 7 1.94 -6.64 3.73
CA ALA A 7 3.17 -6.21 3.06
C ALA A 7 3.10 -4.73 2.69
N LEU A 8 1.96 -4.26 2.19
CA LEU A 8 1.74 -2.87 1.82
C LEU A 8 1.82 -1.94 3.02
N SER A 9 1.16 -2.28 4.13
CA SER A 9 1.22 -1.48 5.37
C SER A 9 2.64 -1.44 5.95
N ILE A 10 3.33 -2.58 6.02
CA ILE A 10 4.70 -2.65 6.55
C ILE A 10 5.66 -1.86 5.66
N TYR A 11 5.54 -1.99 4.34
CA TYR A 11 6.35 -1.23 3.38
C TYR A 11 6.09 0.28 3.51
N ALA A 12 4.83 0.69 3.64
CA ALA A 12 4.47 2.10 3.82
C ALA A 12 5.07 2.70 5.10
N VAL A 13 5.09 1.94 6.20
CA VAL A 13 5.77 2.34 7.45
C VAL A 13 7.28 2.40 7.26
N ASN A 14 7.89 1.37 6.67
CA ASN A 14 9.34 1.26 6.56
C ASN A 14 9.97 2.37 5.69
N GLU A 15 9.28 2.75 4.62
CA GLU A 15 9.72 3.82 3.72
C GLU A 15 9.32 5.23 4.19
N GLY A 16 8.70 5.36 5.38
CA GLY A 16 8.35 6.66 5.98
C GLY A 16 7.14 7.35 5.35
N TYR A 17 6.32 6.64 4.55
CA TYR A 17 5.12 7.25 3.92
C TYR A 17 4.03 7.66 4.92
N LEU A 18 4.12 7.15 6.15
CA LEU A 18 3.19 7.39 7.24
C LEU A 18 3.70 8.45 8.24
N ASP A 19 4.92 8.96 8.08
CA ASP A 19 5.55 9.87 9.05
C ASP A 19 4.81 11.22 9.18
N ASP A 20 4.20 11.69 8.09
CA ASP A 20 3.40 12.91 8.03
C ASP A 20 1.90 12.68 8.29
N VAL A 21 1.47 11.45 8.58
CA VAL A 21 0.07 11.12 8.84
C VAL A 21 -0.22 11.22 10.34
N PRO A 22 -1.21 12.04 10.77
CA PRO A 22 -1.63 12.09 12.17
C PRO A 22 -2.07 10.72 12.68
N VAL A 23 -1.70 10.38 13.92
CA VAL A 23 -2.02 9.07 14.53
C VAL A 23 -3.52 8.75 14.51
N ASN A 24 -4.37 9.76 14.72
CA ASN A 24 -5.83 9.61 14.69
C ASN A 24 -6.41 9.42 13.26
N LYS A 25 -5.59 9.60 12.22
CA LYS A 25 -5.92 9.40 10.81
C LYS A 25 -5.24 8.17 10.20
N LEU A 26 -4.33 7.54 10.94
CA LEU A 26 -3.50 6.45 10.44
C LEU A 26 -4.32 5.23 10.00
N LEU A 27 -5.38 4.89 10.73
CA LEU A 27 -6.28 3.81 10.37
C LEU A 27 -7.05 4.10 9.07
N ALA A 28 -7.54 5.34 8.91
CA ALA A 28 -8.25 5.77 7.71
C ALA A 28 -7.32 5.83 6.48
N PHE A 29 -6.06 6.22 6.68
CA PHE A 29 -5.03 6.15 5.65
C PHE A 29 -4.79 4.70 5.20
N GLU A 30 -4.61 3.77 6.15
CA GLU A 30 -4.36 2.36 5.85
C GLU A 30 -5.53 1.73 5.09
N GLU A 31 -6.77 1.94 5.56
CA GLU A 31 -7.98 1.47 4.87
C GLU A 31 -8.11 2.07 3.46
N GLY A 32 -7.86 3.37 3.33
CA GLY A 32 -7.88 4.06 2.03
C GLY A 32 -6.79 3.55 1.09
N LEU A 33 -5.59 3.28 1.60
CA LEU A 33 -4.47 2.77 0.83
C LEU A 33 -4.77 1.34 0.32
N HIS A 34 -5.29 0.47 1.20
CA HIS A 34 -5.71 -0.88 0.80
C HIS A 34 -6.80 -0.83 -0.27
N ALA A 35 -7.80 0.04 -0.10
CA ALA A 35 -8.86 0.22 -1.08
C ALA A 35 -8.34 0.77 -2.41
N HIS A 36 -7.40 1.72 -2.39
CA HIS A 36 -6.76 2.24 -3.60
C HIS A 36 -6.06 1.11 -4.37
N PHE A 37 -5.19 0.34 -3.70
CA PHE A 37 -4.49 -0.77 -4.33
C PHE A 37 -5.41 -1.89 -4.81
N ALA A 38 -6.50 -2.17 -4.10
CA ALA A 38 -7.50 -3.14 -4.57
C ALA A 38 -8.16 -2.70 -5.89
N ASN A 39 -8.38 -1.40 -6.07
CA ASN A 39 -9.01 -0.83 -7.26
C ASN A 39 -8.04 -0.58 -8.41
N THR A 40 -6.81 -0.13 -8.14
CA THR A 40 -5.84 0.25 -9.18
C THR A 40 -4.82 -0.83 -9.49
N GLN A 41 -4.54 -1.73 -8.53
CA GLN A 41 -3.46 -2.72 -8.59
C GLN A 41 -3.93 -4.13 -8.17
N GLY A 42 -5.19 -4.49 -8.45
CA GLY A 42 -5.79 -5.75 -8.02
C GLY A 42 -5.04 -7.01 -8.50
N GLU A 43 -4.48 -7.00 -9.72
CA GLU A 43 -3.66 -8.10 -10.23
C GLU A 43 -2.34 -8.25 -9.45
N LEU A 44 -1.69 -7.14 -9.11
CA LEU A 44 -0.47 -7.13 -8.29
C LEU A 44 -0.75 -7.68 -6.89
N ILE A 45 -1.82 -7.22 -6.26
CA ILE A 45 -2.28 -7.71 -4.95
C ILE A 45 -2.54 -9.23 -5.01
N SER A 46 -3.18 -9.71 -6.07
CA SER A 46 -3.45 -11.14 -6.27
C SER A 46 -2.16 -11.94 -6.47
N LYS A 47 -1.20 -11.43 -7.26
CA LYS A 47 0.12 -12.05 -7.46
C LYS A 47 0.87 -12.19 -6.13
N VAL A 48 0.98 -11.10 -5.35
CA VAL A 48 1.66 -11.10 -4.05
C VAL A 48 0.99 -12.06 -3.07
N ASN A 49 -0.34 -12.11 -3.05
CA ASN A 49 -1.08 -13.05 -2.20
C ASN A 49 -0.86 -14.51 -2.59
N ALA A 50 -0.72 -14.81 -3.88
CA ALA A 50 -0.56 -16.19 -4.37
C ALA A 50 0.88 -16.70 -4.21
N THR A 51 1.88 -15.85 -4.45
CA THR A 51 3.29 -16.27 -4.47
C THR A 51 4.01 -15.98 -3.15
N GLY A 52 3.58 -14.98 -2.39
CA GLY A 52 4.36 -14.40 -1.29
C GLY A 52 5.68 -13.79 -1.74
N GLY A 53 5.90 -13.65 -3.05
CA GLY A 53 7.15 -13.19 -3.64
C GLY A 53 7.31 -11.67 -3.55
N TRP A 54 8.55 -11.24 -3.40
CA TRP A 54 8.96 -9.83 -3.46
C TRP A 54 10.07 -9.69 -4.50
N ASP A 55 9.87 -8.79 -5.46
CA ASP A 55 10.81 -8.48 -6.53
C ASP A 55 10.82 -6.96 -6.80
N ASN A 56 11.81 -6.49 -7.57
CA ASN A 56 11.96 -5.05 -7.84
C ASN A 56 10.76 -4.45 -8.61
N ASP A 57 10.04 -5.24 -9.39
CA ASP A 57 8.85 -4.79 -10.12
C ASP A 57 7.67 -4.58 -9.15
N ILE A 58 7.48 -5.49 -8.20
CA ILE A 58 6.48 -5.38 -7.14
C ILE A 58 6.77 -4.16 -6.26
N GLU A 59 8.02 -4.00 -5.83
CA GLU A 59 8.45 -2.85 -5.03
C GLU A 59 8.23 -1.53 -5.80
N GLY A 60 8.60 -1.49 -7.08
CA GLY A 60 8.38 -0.32 -7.94
C GLY A 60 6.89 0.03 -8.09
N ALA A 61 6.03 -0.98 -8.22
CA ALA A 61 4.59 -0.79 -8.28
C ALA A 61 4.01 -0.31 -6.94
N PHE A 62 4.49 -0.82 -5.80
CA PHE A 62 4.10 -0.36 -4.46
C PHE A 62 4.49 1.10 -4.25
N LYS A 63 5.75 1.44 -4.57
CA LYS A 63 6.26 2.81 -4.49
C LYS A 63 5.42 3.78 -5.30
N LYS A 64 5.11 3.43 -6.55
CA LYS A 64 4.28 4.25 -7.44
C LYS A 64 2.85 4.38 -6.93
N GLY A 65 2.23 3.28 -6.53
CA GLY A 65 0.85 3.28 -6.04
C GLY A 65 0.67 4.07 -4.74
N ILE A 66 1.62 3.98 -3.81
CA ILE A 66 1.59 4.78 -2.58
C ILE A 66 1.79 6.27 -2.89
N ALA A 67 2.74 6.61 -3.77
CA ALA A 67 2.95 8.00 -4.19
C ALA A 67 1.71 8.58 -4.90
N GLU A 68 1.06 7.80 -5.75
CA GLU A 68 -0.19 8.17 -6.41
C GLU A 68 -1.33 8.34 -5.40
N PHE A 69 -1.50 7.40 -4.47
CA PHE A 69 -2.45 7.54 -3.37
C PHE A 69 -2.17 8.83 -2.58
N LYS A 70 -0.92 9.09 -2.19
CA LYS A 70 -0.54 10.29 -1.43
C LYS A 70 -0.82 11.61 -2.14
N THR A 71 -0.98 11.62 -3.46
CA THR A 71 -1.36 12.82 -4.21
C THR A 71 -2.86 12.93 -4.45
N THR A 72 -3.58 11.81 -4.45
CA THR A 72 -5.00 11.75 -4.86
C THR A 72 -5.98 11.57 -3.71
N GLY A 73 -5.59 10.85 -2.66
CA GLY A 73 -6.50 10.53 -1.58
C GLY A 73 -6.63 11.67 -0.58
N SER A 74 -7.82 11.75 -0.01
CA SER A 74 -8.11 12.56 1.17
C SER A 74 -8.33 11.57 2.32
N TRP A 75 -7.46 11.56 3.32
CA TRP A 75 -7.52 10.69 4.51
C TRP A 75 -7.55 11.51 5.81
#